data_AF-A0A7U2F3Z9-F1
#
_entry.id   AF-A0A7U2F3Z9-F1
#
_cell.length_a   1.000
_cell.length_b   1.000
_cell.length_c   1.000
_cell.angle_alpha   90.00
_cell.angle_beta   90.00
_cell.angle_gamma   90.00
#
_symmetry.space_group_name_H-M   'P 1'
#
loop_
_entity.id
_entity.type
_entity.pdbx_description
1 polymer ?
#
loop_
_entity_poly.entity_id
_entity_poly.type
_entity_poly.pdbx_seq_one_letter_code
_entity_poly.pdbx_strand_id
1 'polypeptide(L)'
;MPLAPTDAPVWDIDLFDNPASTMATLKASGKIVVCYFSAGTAEDWRDDYRDFAAADLGKVLPEWPNEKWIRTGSQSIRNIMAKRIKLAADKGCDAIDPDNTDGYQNDNGLKLTSSDAINYMLWMQAEAKKYNMKIGLKNSLDIVSSLASTVDFAVNEQCAALGECRAYEQFLALNKPVFHIEYPTPLNAQAAKGVSCTSVGVNGTSTILKNLQLDGDTHPPTEAFETTNDAYTELFSSCDTSQTIDHDTTFSAAAEPSLVNAKTAYEYTGWWKWWV
;
A
#
# COMPACT_ATOMS: atom_id res chain seq x y z
N MET A 1 8.31 16.80 -4.32
CA MET A 1 9.23 15.89 -5.03
C MET A 1 8.40 14.75 -5.59
N PRO A 2 8.65 14.23 -6.80
CA PRO A 2 8.42 12.81 -6.99
C PRO A 2 9.41 12.09 -6.07
N LEU A 3 8.90 11.30 -5.13
CA LEU A 3 9.71 10.41 -4.30
C LEU A 3 10.52 9.44 -5.20
N ALA A 4 11.69 8.99 -4.75
CA ALA A 4 12.35 7.90 -5.45
C ALA A 4 11.57 6.58 -5.19
N PRO A 5 11.32 5.76 -6.22
CA PRO A 5 11.90 5.82 -7.55
C PRO A 5 10.89 6.43 -8.56
N THR A 6 11.38 7.33 -9.41
CA THR A 6 10.50 8.09 -10.32
C THR A 6 9.89 7.24 -11.44
N ASP A 7 10.41 6.03 -11.66
CA ASP A 7 9.97 5.07 -12.66
C ASP A 7 8.77 4.22 -12.20
N ALA A 8 8.51 4.10 -10.90
CA ALA A 8 7.40 3.31 -10.36
C ALA A 8 6.06 3.70 -11.01
N PRO A 9 5.30 2.76 -11.59
CA PRO A 9 4.02 3.07 -12.23
C PRO A 9 2.88 3.26 -11.22
N VAL A 10 2.97 2.62 -10.06
CA VAL A 10 1.98 2.66 -8.98
C VAL A 10 2.60 3.33 -7.76
N TRP A 11 1.83 4.23 -7.14
CA TRP A 11 2.24 5.00 -5.98
C TRP A 11 1.21 4.84 -4.88
N ASP A 12 1.61 4.18 -3.80
CA ASP A 12 0.82 4.09 -2.58
C ASP A 12 1.29 5.15 -1.59
N ILE A 13 0.40 6.09 -1.26
CA ILE A 13 0.72 7.27 -0.46
C ILE A 13 -0.41 7.61 0.50
N ASP A 14 -0.06 8.21 1.64
CA ASP A 14 -1.03 8.57 2.68
C ASP A 14 -2.11 9.52 2.17
N LEU A 15 -3.37 9.16 2.44
CA LEU A 15 -4.54 9.91 2.02
C LEU A 15 -4.60 11.31 2.62
N PHE A 16 -4.24 11.51 3.89
CA PHE A 16 -4.46 12.77 4.59
C PHE A 16 -3.31 13.74 4.38
N ASP A 17 -2.09 13.22 4.43
CA ASP A 17 -0.84 13.97 4.42
C ASP A 17 -0.49 14.50 3.02
N ASN A 18 -1.10 13.92 1.98
CA ASN A 18 -0.93 14.38 0.61
C ASN A 18 -2.12 15.23 0.13
N PRO A 19 -1.89 16.49 -0.30
CA PRO A 19 -2.96 17.30 -0.90
C PRO A 19 -3.35 16.76 -2.28
N ALA A 20 -4.55 17.14 -2.76
CA ALA A 20 -5.02 16.77 -4.10
C ALA A 20 -4.05 17.19 -5.23
N SER A 21 -3.27 18.26 -5.03
CA SER A 21 -2.23 18.70 -5.99
C SER A 21 -1.11 17.67 -6.17
N THR A 22 -0.77 16.91 -5.13
CA THR A 22 0.20 15.80 -5.23
C THR A 22 -0.35 14.70 -6.12
N MET A 23 -1.59 14.27 -5.85
CA MET A 23 -2.29 13.27 -6.67
C MET A 23 -2.36 13.71 -8.13
N ALA A 24 -2.77 14.96 -8.38
CA ALA A 24 -2.85 15.51 -9.74
C ALA A 24 -1.51 15.51 -10.47
N THR A 25 -0.40 15.79 -9.76
CA THR A 25 0.96 15.79 -10.34
C THR A 25 1.41 14.37 -10.72
N LEU A 26 1.15 13.38 -9.85
CA LEU A 26 1.42 11.96 -10.12
C LEU A 26 0.62 11.49 -11.33
N LYS A 27 -0.69 11.77 -11.37
CA LYS A 27 -1.56 11.37 -12.48
C LYS A 27 -1.22 12.06 -13.79
N ALA A 28 -0.86 13.34 -13.77
CA ALA A 28 -0.36 14.05 -14.96
C ALA A 28 0.93 13.43 -15.53
N SER A 29 1.67 12.70 -14.69
CA SER A 29 2.87 11.95 -15.07
C SER A 29 2.57 10.48 -15.43
N GLY A 30 1.30 10.12 -15.63
CA GLY A 30 0.86 8.78 -16.00
C GLY A 30 0.93 7.75 -14.87
N LYS A 31 1.03 8.18 -13.61
CA LYS A 31 1.10 7.28 -12.45
C LYS A 31 -0.31 6.90 -11.97
N ILE A 32 -0.42 5.67 -11.47
CA ILE A 32 -1.58 5.18 -10.73
C ILE A 32 -1.38 5.53 -9.25
N VAL A 33 -2.40 6.12 -8.64
CA VAL A 33 -2.35 6.56 -7.24
C VAL A 33 -3.24 5.69 -6.37
N VAL A 34 -2.63 4.94 -5.45
CA VAL A 34 -3.27 4.22 -4.36
C VAL A 34 -3.19 5.12 -3.11
N CYS A 35 -4.29 5.25 -2.39
CA CYS A 35 -4.37 6.08 -1.20
C CYS A 35 -4.51 5.22 0.06
N TYR A 36 -3.46 5.21 0.86
CA TYR A 36 -3.39 4.59 2.17
C TYR A 36 -4.28 5.32 3.19
N PHE A 37 -5.00 4.56 3.99
CA PHE A 37 -5.51 5.02 5.29
C PHE A 37 -5.78 3.81 6.19
N SER A 38 -5.64 3.97 7.51
CA SER A 38 -6.06 2.91 8.40
C SER A 38 -7.59 2.77 8.42
N ALA A 39 -8.07 1.57 8.13
CA ALA A 39 -9.49 1.23 8.09
C ALA A 39 -9.95 0.36 9.26
N GLY A 40 -9.02 -0.27 9.98
CA GLY A 40 -9.30 -1.10 11.16
C GLY A 40 -8.89 -0.49 12.50
N THR A 41 -8.32 0.72 12.48
CA THR A 41 -7.95 1.45 13.69
C THR A 41 -8.38 2.92 13.63
N ALA A 42 -8.31 3.59 14.77
CA ALA A 42 -8.45 5.03 14.92
C ALA A 42 -7.12 5.62 15.38
N GLU A 43 -6.57 6.51 14.55
CA GLU A 43 -5.31 7.23 14.74
C GLU A 43 -5.59 8.60 15.39
N ASP A 44 -5.08 8.86 16.59
CA ASP A 44 -5.49 10.03 17.39
C ASP A 44 -5.05 11.40 16.85
N TRP A 45 -4.14 11.40 15.88
CA TRP A 45 -3.63 12.59 15.21
C TRP A 45 -4.44 12.99 13.97
N ARG A 46 -5.37 12.14 13.50
CA ARG A 46 -6.21 12.47 12.34
C ARG A 46 -7.34 13.43 12.75
N ASP A 47 -7.64 14.39 11.89
CA ASP A 47 -8.68 15.40 12.14
C ASP A 47 -10.07 14.83 12.41
N ASP A 48 -10.35 13.63 11.87
CA ASP A 48 -11.61 12.91 12.05
C ASP A 48 -11.64 11.99 13.28
N TYR A 49 -10.57 11.92 14.08
CA TYR A 49 -10.52 11.08 15.29
C TYR A 49 -11.66 11.37 16.28
N ARG A 50 -12.07 12.64 16.36
CA ARG A 50 -13.19 13.07 17.22
C ARG A 50 -14.56 12.50 16.82
N ASP A 51 -14.69 11.99 15.60
CA ASP A 51 -15.93 11.37 15.11
C ASP A 51 -16.06 9.91 15.61
N PHE A 52 -14.99 9.31 16.15
CA PHE A 52 -15.01 7.96 16.69
C PHE A 52 -15.62 7.94 18.10
N ALA A 53 -16.76 7.26 18.25
CA ALA A 53 -17.38 7.07 19.54
C ALA A 53 -16.53 6.13 20.41
N ALA A 54 -16.39 6.45 21.71
CA ALA A 54 -15.63 5.62 22.64
C ALA A 54 -16.11 4.14 22.71
N ALA A 55 -17.39 3.87 22.43
CA ALA A 55 -17.96 2.52 22.39
C ALA A 55 -17.50 1.67 21.18
N ASP A 56 -16.97 2.33 20.15
CA ASP A 56 -16.43 1.71 18.95
C ASP A 56 -14.91 1.54 19.00
N LEU A 57 -14.24 2.04 20.05
CA LEU A 57 -12.81 1.91 20.25
C LEU A 57 -12.48 0.68 21.10
N GLY A 58 -11.50 -0.09 20.63
CA GLY A 58 -10.95 -1.27 21.28
C GLY A 58 -9.65 -0.98 22.03
N LYS A 59 -8.81 -2.02 22.08
CA LYS A 59 -7.47 -1.93 22.65
C LYS A 59 -6.53 -1.14 21.75
N VAL A 60 -5.50 -0.60 22.39
CA VAL A 60 -4.38 0.06 21.72
C VAL A 60 -3.51 -1.00 21.01
N LEU A 61 -2.95 -0.67 19.85
CA LEU A 61 -2.00 -1.54 19.17
C LEU A 61 -0.67 -1.55 19.96
N PRO A 62 -0.06 -2.72 20.25
CA PRO A 62 1.15 -2.78 21.07
C PRO A 62 2.31 -1.92 20.55
N GLU A 63 2.46 -1.84 19.23
CA GLU A 63 3.54 -1.11 18.56
C GLU A 63 3.19 0.37 18.32
N TRP A 64 1.90 0.71 18.33
CA TRP A 64 1.36 2.02 17.97
C TRP A 64 0.46 2.55 19.09
N PRO A 65 1.02 3.22 20.12
CA PRO A 65 0.28 3.59 21.33
C PRO A 65 -0.83 4.63 21.11
N ASN A 66 -0.76 5.37 20.00
CA ASN A 66 -1.69 6.41 19.60
C ASN A 66 -2.80 5.87 18.67
N GLU A 67 -2.90 4.56 18.54
CA GLU A 67 -3.77 3.87 17.61
C GLU A 67 -4.59 2.80 18.31
N LYS A 68 -5.89 2.73 18.03
CA LYS A 68 -6.82 1.79 18.68
C LYS A 68 -7.61 1.02 17.65
N TRP A 69 -7.79 -0.28 17.87
CA TRP A 69 -8.71 -1.10 17.07
C TRP A 69 -10.13 -0.52 17.06
N ILE A 70 -10.86 -0.68 15.95
CA ILE A 70 -12.24 -0.18 15.84
C ILE A 70 -13.26 -1.29 15.60
N ARG A 71 -14.51 -1.03 15.99
CA ARG A 71 -15.64 -1.93 15.78
C ARG A 71 -16.13 -1.85 14.33
N THR A 72 -15.56 -2.66 13.43
CA THR A 72 -15.85 -2.67 11.98
C THR A 72 -17.32 -2.96 11.61
N GLY A 73 -18.09 -3.56 12.52
CA GLY A 73 -19.54 -3.75 12.38
C GLY A 73 -20.39 -2.51 12.71
N SER A 74 -19.82 -1.46 13.32
CA SER A 74 -20.55 -0.24 13.68
C SER A 74 -20.90 0.58 12.45
N GLN A 75 -22.16 1.04 12.38
CA GLN A 75 -22.59 1.97 11.34
C GLN A 75 -21.86 3.32 11.45
N SER A 76 -21.49 3.75 12.66
CA SER A 76 -20.74 5.00 12.85
C SER A 76 -19.35 4.89 12.24
N ILE A 77 -18.66 3.77 12.47
CA ILE A 77 -17.36 3.48 11.85
C ILE A 77 -17.48 3.44 10.32
N ARG A 78 -18.49 2.74 9.79
CA ARG A 78 -18.74 2.70 8.34
C ARG A 78 -19.00 4.09 7.75
N ASN A 79 -19.69 4.97 8.48
CA ASN A 79 -19.90 6.35 8.03
C ASN A 79 -18.60 7.16 7.98
N ILE A 80 -17.70 6.99 8.97
CA ILE A 80 -16.38 7.63 8.96
C ILE A 80 -15.57 7.14 7.74
N MET A 81 -15.57 5.84 7.52
CA MET A 81 -14.77 5.22 6.46
C MET A 81 -15.33 5.52 5.08
N ALA A 82 -16.64 5.65 4.93
CA ALA A 82 -17.25 6.18 3.71
C ALA A 82 -16.81 7.61 3.42
N LYS A 83 -16.65 8.47 4.45
CA LYS A 83 -16.08 9.82 4.25
C LYS A 83 -14.61 9.76 3.82
N ARG A 84 -13.79 8.86 4.39
CA ARG A 84 -12.39 8.65 3.98
C ARG A 84 -12.28 8.16 2.54
N ILE A 85 -13.10 7.17 2.16
CA ILE A 85 -13.18 6.66 0.78
C ILE A 85 -13.63 7.78 -0.19
N LYS A 86 -14.65 8.57 0.18
CA LYS A 86 -15.05 9.72 -0.63
C LYS A 86 -13.91 10.75 -0.75
N LEU A 87 -13.18 11.02 0.33
CA LEU A 87 -12.04 11.95 0.31
C LEU A 87 -10.95 11.46 -0.65
N ALA A 88 -10.66 10.16 -0.68
CA ALA A 88 -9.73 9.57 -1.64
C ALA A 88 -10.18 9.83 -3.09
N ALA A 89 -11.45 9.59 -3.39
CA ALA A 89 -12.02 9.90 -4.69
C ALA A 89 -11.94 11.39 -5.04
N ASP A 90 -12.30 12.28 -4.10
CA ASP A 90 -12.25 13.74 -4.29
C ASP A 90 -10.82 14.25 -4.53
N LYS A 91 -9.81 13.60 -3.91
CA LYS A 91 -8.39 13.90 -4.14
C LYS A 91 -7.85 13.31 -5.46
N GLY A 92 -8.59 12.39 -6.08
CA GLY A 92 -8.27 11.82 -7.39
C GLY A 92 -7.57 10.46 -7.35
N CYS A 93 -7.59 9.76 -6.21
CA CYS A 93 -7.01 8.42 -6.08
C CYS A 93 -7.68 7.43 -7.06
N ASP A 94 -6.90 6.50 -7.60
CA ASP A 94 -7.37 5.41 -8.45
C ASP A 94 -7.77 4.19 -7.62
N ALA A 95 -7.22 4.07 -6.41
CA ALA A 95 -7.49 3.00 -5.48
C ALA A 95 -7.28 3.39 -4.03
N ILE A 96 -7.69 2.50 -3.12
CA ILE A 96 -7.45 2.61 -1.68
C ILE A 96 -6.68 1.40 -1.16
N ASP A 97 -5.77 1.65 -0.21
CA ASP A 97 -5.11 0.65 0.63
C ASP A 97 -5.62 0.77 2.08
N PRO A 98 -6.70 0.05 2.45
CA PRO A 98 -7.26 0.09 3.79
C PRO A 98 -6.46 -0.81 4.74
N ASP A 99 -5.71 -0.19 5.65
CA ASP A 99 -4.83 -0.90 6.59
C ASP A 99 -5.57 -1.45 7.82
N ASN A 100 -4.88 -2.35 8.55
CA ASN A 100 -5.30 -2.94 9.82
C ASN A 100 -6.62 -3.71 9.74
N THR A 101 -6.91 -4.34 8.60
CA THR A 101 -8.15 -5.13 8.42
C THR A 101 -8.10 -6.52 9.09
N ASP A 102 -6.97 -6.84 9.73
CA ASP A 102 -6.61 -8.05 10.44
C ASP A 102 -6.84 -7.98 11.97
N GLY A 103 -7.61 -7.00 12.45
CA GLY A 103 -7.90 -6.86 13.89
C GLY A 103 -8.48 -8.12 14.55
N TYR A 104 -9.12 -8.99 13.78
CA TYR A 104 -9.62 -10.30 14.25
C TYR A 104 -8.53 -11.31 14.62
N GLN A 105 -7.30 -11.12 14.14
CA GLN A 105 -6.12 -11.93 14.47
C GLN A 105 -5.36 -11.36 15.68
N ASN A 106 -5.79 -10.22 16.20
CA ASN A 106 -5.13 -9.45 17.24
C ASN A 106 -5.94 -9.39 18.54
N ASP A 107 -5.30 -9.04 19.66
CA ASP A 107 -5.97 -8.72 20.92
C ASP A 107 -6.66 -7.36 20.85
N ASN A 108 -7.78 -7.31 20.11
CA ASN A 108 -8.48 -6.07 19.77
C ASN A 108 -9.42 -5.54 20.86
N GLY A 109 -9.80 -6.36 21.84
CA GLY A 109 -10.75 -5.98 22.90
C GLY A 109 -12.21 -5.81 22.46
N LEU A 110 -12.53 -6.10 21.20
CA LEU A 110 -13.86 -5.93 20.58
C LEU A 110 -14.49 -7.26 20.14
N LYS A 111 -13.74 -8.38 20.26
CA LYS A 111 -14.11 -9.73 19.81
C LYS A 111 -14.38 -9.79 18.30
N LEU A 112 -13.60 -9.04 17.51
CA LEU A 112 -13.67 -9.10 16.05
C LEU A 112 -13.38 -10.53 15.56
N THR A 113 -14.11 -10.97 14.56
CA THR A 113 -13.96 -12.28 13.90
C THR A 113 -13.54 -12.12 12.44
N SER A 114 -13.04 -13.19 11.82
CA SER A 114 -12.75 -13.19 10.38
C SER A 114 -13.99 -12.89 9.53
N SER A 115 -15.19 -13.30 9.99
CA SER A 115 -16.45 -12.97 9.34
C SER A 115 -16.74 -11.47 9.39
N ASP A 116 -16.39 -10.77 10.47
CA ASP A 116 -16.54 -9.32 10.55
C ASP A 116 -15.60 -8.62 9.56
N ALA A 117 -14.34 -9.08 9.47
CA ALA A 117 -13.37 -8.55 8.52
C ALA A 117 -13.80 -8.75 7.06
N ILE A 118 -14.25 -9.95 6.69
CA ILE A 118 -14.77 -10.24 5.35
C ILE A 118 -15.98 -9.34 5.03
N ASN A 119 -16.97 -9.24 5.93
CA ASN A 119 -18.15 -8.39 5.73
C ASN A 119 -17.79 -6.90 5.62
N TYR A 120 -16.75 -6.48 6.31
CA TYR A 120 -16.26 -5.10 6.27
C TYR A 120 -15.52 -4.80 4.96
N MET A 121 -14.64 -5.70 4.51
CA MET A 121 -13.95 -5.59 3.22
C MET A 121 -14.94 -5.60 2.05
N LEU A 122 -15.94 -6.48 2.04
CA LEU A 122 -16.99 -6.50 1.01
C LEU A 122 -17.76 -5.18 0.95
N TRP A 123 -18.02 -4.57 2.11
CA TRP A 123 -18.66 -3.25 2.17
C TRP A 123 -17.75 -2.13 1.66
N MET A 124 -16.48 -2.08 2.06
CA MET A 124 -15.52 -1.08 1.56
C MET A 124 -15.32 -1.20 0.05
N GLN A 125 -15.25 -2.42 -0.47
CA GLN A 125 -15.19 -2.73 -1.91
C GLN A 125 -16.41 -2.15 -2.64
N ALA A 126 -17.62 -2.31 -2.10
CA ALA A 126 -18.84 -1.75 -2.66
C ALA A 126 -18.89 -0.21 -2.55
N GLU A 127 -18.34 0.37 -1.47
CA GLU A 127 -18.26 1.81 -1.27
C GLU A 127 -17.27 2.45 -2.26
N ALA A 128 -16.06 1.90 -2.40
CA ALA A 128 -15.03 2.36 -3.34
C ALA A 128 -15.51 2.30 -4.80
N LYS A 129 -16.27 1.25 -5.16
CA LYS A 129 -16.90 1.12 -6.49
C LYS A 129 -17.82 2.27 -6.85
N LYS A 130 -18.48 2.94 -5.89
CA LYS A 130 -19.34 4.12 -6.18
C LYS A 130 -18.55 5.27 -6.80
N TYR A 131 -17.23 5.28 -6.57
CA TYR A 131 -16.30 6.29 -7.05
C TYR A 131 -15.34 5.76 -8.13
N ASN A 132 -15.61 4.57 -8.68
CA ASN A 132 -14.75 3.87 -9.64
C ASN A 132 -13.33 3.57 -9.12
N MET A 133 -13.14 3.51 -7.79
CA MET A 133 -11.85 3.16 -7.21
C MET A 133 -11.71 1.66 -6.99
N LYS A 134 -10.47 1.18 -7.12
CA LYS A 134 -10.05 -0.18 -6.77
C LYS A 134 -9.76 -0.29 -5.26
N ILE A 135 -9.66 -1.50 -4.72
CA ILE A 135 -9.35 -1.75 -3.31
C ILE A 135 -8.31 -2.87 -3.15
N GLY A 136 -7.34 -2.64 -2.27
CA GLY A 136 -6.36 -3.64 -1.84
C GLY A 136 -6.82 -4.45 -0.62
N LEU A 137 -6.27 -5.66 -0.46
CA LEU A 137 -6.25 -6.37 0.82
C LEU A 137 -4.85 -6.26 1.42
N LYS A 138 -4.73 -5.52 2.52
CA LYS A 138 -3.50 -5.40 3.30
C LYS A 138 -3.37 -6.56 4.28
N ASN A 139 -2.27 -7.30 4.20
CA ASN A 139 -1.97 -8.45 5.06
C ASN A 139 -3.15 -9.46 5.11
N SER A 140 -3.72 -9.72 6.30
CA SER A 140 -4.97 -10.48 6.49
C SER A 140 -4.99 -11.86 5.80
N LEU A 141 -3.92 -12.64 5.93
CA LEU A 141 -3.69 -13.86 5.13
C LEU A 141 -4.81 -14.90 5.27
N ASP A 142 -5.39 -15.05 6.46
CA ASP A 142 -6.43 -16.06 6.75
C ASP A 142 -7.73 -15.86 5.96
N ILE A 143 -7.97 -14.65 5.42
CA ILE A 143 -9.17 -14.32 4.65
C ILE A 143 -8.89 -14.11 3.16
N VAL A 144 -7.65 -14.33 2.69
CA VAL A 144 -7.28 -14.21 1.27
C VAL A 144 -8.17 -15.09 0.39
N SER A 145 -8.41 -16.34 0.78
CA SER A 145 -9.27 -17.27 0.04
C SER A 145 -10.73 -16.84 -0.09
N SER A 146 -11.19 -15.98 0.83
CA SER A 146 -12.54 -15.43 0.80
C SER A 146 -12.64 -14.14 -0.04
N LEU A 147 -11.53 -13.43 -0.23
CA LEU A 147 -11.53 -12.06 -0.78
C LEU A 147 -10.75 -11.89 -2.08
N ALA A 148 -9.82 -12.79 -2.43
CA ALA A 148 -8.95 -12.65 -3.61
C ALA A 148 -9.73 -12.49 -4.92
N SER A 149 -10.92 -13.09 -5.04
CA SER A 149 -11.80 -12.91 -6.21
C SER A 149 -12.51 -11.55 -6.23
N THR A 150 -12.63 -10.88 -5.08
CA THR A 150 -13.46 -9.69 -4.86
C THR A 150 -12.66 -8.39 -4.82
N VAL A 151 -11.53 -8.35 -4.11
CA VAL A 151 -10.63 -7.18 -4.07
C VAL A 151 -9.72 -7.16 -5.31
N ASP A 152 -9.11 -6.04 -5.62
CA ASP A 152 -8.43 -5.83 -6.91
C ASP A 152 -6.92 -6.18 -6.86
N PHE A 153 -6.30 -6.05 -5.70
CA PHE A 153 -4.88 -6.35 -5.46
C PHE A 153 -4.64 -6.72 -3.99
N ALA A 154 -3.42 -7.15 -3.68
CA ALA A 154 -2.94 -7.32 -2.31
C ALA A 154 -1.78 -6.36 -2.02
N VAL A 155 -1.69 -5.93 -0.77
CA VAL A 155 -0.49 -5.30 -0.21
C VAL A 155 -0.03 -6.21 0.93
N ASN A 156 1.22 -6.63 0.91
CA ASN A 156 1.79 -7.47 1.94
C ASN A 156 3.05 -6.85 2.53
N GLU A 157 3.18 -6.99 3.84
CA GLU A 157 4.41 -6.74 4.56
C GLU A 157 4.98 -8.07 5.06
N GLN A 158 6.27 -8.27 4.78
CA GLN A 158 7.12 -9.28 5.41
C GLN A 158 6.76 -10.75 5.17
N CYS A 159 5.99 -11.10 4.14
CA CYS A 159 5.67 -12.51 3.90
C CYS A 159 6.93 -13.35 3.65
N ALA A 160 8.01 -12.78 3.10
CA ALA A 160 9.22 -13.54 2.84
C ALA A 160 9.99 -13.77 4.14
N ALA A 161 10.09 -12.75 4.99
CA ALA A 161 10.67 -12.88 6.32
C ALA A 161 9.92 -13.87 7.23
N LEU A 162 8.60 -13.98 7.06
CA LEU A 162 7.74 -14.87 7.87
C LEU A 162 7.49 -16.24 7.22
N GLY A 163 7.86 -16.43 5.95
CA GLY A 163 7.63 -17.68 5.22
C GLY A 163 6.17 -17.90 4.77
N GLU A 164 5.45 -16.80 4.54
CA GLU A 164 3.99 -16.78 4.35
C GLU A 164 3.57 -16.41 2.91
N CYS A 165 4.52 -16.10 2.01
CA CYS A 165 4.19 -15.55 0.68
C CYS A 165 3.29 -16.44 -0.18
N ARG A 166 3.28 -17.75 0.06
CA ARG A 166 2.38 -18.68 -0.64
C ARG A 166 0.90 -18.33 -0.47
N ALA A 167 0.52 -17.64 0.61
CA ALA A 167 -0.86 -17.19 0.81
C ALA A 167 -1.35 -16.31 -0.35
N TYR A 168 -0.45 -15.56 -1.00
CA TYR A 168 -0.77 -14.63 -2.08
C TYR A 168 -0.75 -15.25 -3.49
N GLU A 169 -0.38 -16.53 -3.65
CA GLU A 169 -0.43 -17.22 -4.94
C GLU A 169 -1.82 -17.16 -5.59
N GLN A 170 -2.89 -17.04 -4.78
CA GLN A 170 -4.26 -16.91 -5.27
C GLN A 170 -4.53 -15.59 -6.01
N PHE A 171 -3.90 -14.48 -5.59
CA PHE A 171 -3.98 -13.22 -6.33
C PHE A 171 -3.28 -13.35 -7.68
N LEU A 172 -2.07 -13.93 -7.69
CA LEU A 172 -1.29 -14.15 -8.90
C LEU A 172 -2.03 -15.07 -9.89
N ALA A 173 -2.65 -16.15 -9.39
CA ALA A 173 -3.45 -17.07 -10.20
C ALA A 173 -4.69 -16.41 -10.83
N LEU A 174 -5.19 -15.31 -10.24
CA LEU A 174 -6.28 -14.49 -10.76
C LEU A 174 -5.79 -13.32 -11.62
N ASN A 175 -4.48 -13.25 -11.93
CA ASN A 175 -3.81 -12.13 -12.60
C ASN A 175 -3.98 -10.80 -11.85
N LYS A 176 -4.04 -10.84 -10.52
CA LYS A 176 -4.10 -9.65 -9.67
C LYS A 176 -2.74 -9.37 -9.04
N PRO A 177 -2.31 -8.10 -8.97
CA PRO A 177 -1.00 -7.78 -8.45
C PRO A 177 -0.94 -7.95 -6.93
N VAL A 178 0.26 -8.27 -6.47
CA VAL A 178 0.63 -8.34 -5.05
C VAL A 178 1.78 -7.37 -4.86
N PHE A 179 1.51 -6.22 -4.22
CA PHE A 179 2.54 -5.27 -3.83
C PHE A 179 3.18 -5.77 -2.53
N HIS A 180 4.47 -6.08 -2.59
CA HIS A 180 5.17 -6.80 -1.52
C HIS A 180 6.26 -5.91 -0.92
N ILE A 181 6.25 -5.76 0.40
CA ILE A 181 7.15 -4.87 1.14
C ILE A 181 7.96 -5.71 2.13
N GLU A 182 9.27 -5.56 2.11
CA GLU A 182 10.18 -6.20 3.04
C GLU A 182 11.04 -5.16 3.78
N TYR A 183 11.28 -5.40 5.07
CA TYR A 183 12.01 -4.49 5.96
C TYR A 183 13.34 -5.08 6.45
N PRO A 184 14.31 -5.35 5.55
CA PRO A 184 15.57 -5.94 5.95
C PRO A 184 16.36 -4.98 6.85
N THR A 185 16.98 -5.53 7.89
CA THR A 185 17.93 -4.80 8.74
C THR A 185 19.28 -5.52 8.72
N PRO A 186 20.33 -4.92 8.10
CA PRO A 186 20.36 -3.62 7.44
C PRO A 186 19.65 -3.58 6.07
N LEU A 187 19.08 -2.44 5.71
CA LEU A 187 18.57 -2.15 4.36
C LEU A 187 19.76 -1.83 3.45
N ASN A 188 20.18 -2.81 2.63
CA ASN A 188 21.31 -2.67 1.71
C ASN A 188 21.19 -3.62 0.52
N ALA A 189 22.13 -3.53 -0.44
CA ALA A 189 22.15 -4.37 -1.63
C ALA A 189 22.23 -5.88 -1.34
N GLN A 190 22.76 -6.28 -0.18
CA GLN A 190 22.82 -7.70 0.20
C GLN A 190 21.44 -8.24 0.57
N ALA A 191 20.55 -7.39 1.09
CA ALA A 191 19.17 -7.78 1.41
C ALA A 191 18.39 -8.22 0.16
N ALA A 192 18.61 -7.55 -0.98
CA ALA A 192 18.01 -7.92 -2.27
C ALA A 192 18.50 -9.28 -2.81
N LYS A 193 19.65 -9.78 -2.32
CA LYS A 193 20.16 -11.13 -2.62
C LYS A 193 19.70 -12.18 -1.60
N GLY A 194 18.93 -11.76 -0.59
CA GLY A 194 18.55 -12.56 0.56
C GLY A 194 17.10 -13.04 0.54
N VAL A 195 16.60 -13.38 1.72
CA VAL A 195 15.25 -13.96 1.91
C VAL A 195 14.14 -13.07 1.36
N SER A 196 14.30 -11.75 1.41
CA SER A 196 13.30 -10.78 0.95
C SER A 196 12.94 -10.92 -0.54
N CYS A 197 13.84 -11.48 -1.36
CA CYS A 197 13.60 -11.68 -2.79
C CYS A 197 13.68 -13.13 -3.26
N THR A 198 14.25 -14.02 -2.45
CA THR A 198 14.49 -15.42 -2.86
C THR A 198 13.54 -16.42 -2.21
N SER A 199 12.66 -15.96 -1.30
CA SER A 199 11.71 -16.83 -0.62
C SER A 199 10.66 -17.39 -1.58
N VAL A 200 10.20 -18.60 -1.25
CA VAL A 200 9.14 -19.27 -2.01
C VAL A 200 7.85 -18.45 -1.95
N GLY A 201 7.25 -18.18 -3.10
CA GLY A 201 6.02 -17.39 -3.22
C GLY A 201 6.26 -15.90 -3.53
N VAL A 202 7.51 -15.41 -3.52
CA VAL A 202 7.84 -14.03 -3.92
C VAL A 202 7.76 -13.84 -5.45
N ASN A 203 8.00 -14.89 -6.23
CA ASN A 203 7.95 -14.80 -7.69
C ASN A 203 6.59 -14.30 -8.19
N GLY A 204 6.60 -13.27 -9.05
CA GLY A 204 5.40 -12.63 -9.60
C GLY A 204 4.82 -11.51 -8.73
N THR A 205 5.37 -11.26 -7.54
CA THR A 205 5.03 -10.09 -6.72
C THR A 205 5.83 -8.85 -7.12
N SER A 206 5.29 -7.67 -6.84
CA SER A 206 5.97 -6.39 -7.03
C SER A 206 6.67 -5.99 -5.75
N THR A 207 7.91 -6.44 -5.58
CA THR A 207 8.66 -6.30 -4.33
C THR A 207 9.39 -4.96 -4.22
N ILE A 208 9.28 -4.30 -3.07
CA ILE A 208 10.13 -3.19 -2.64
C ILE A 208 10.80 -3.51 -1.31
N LEU A 209 12.03 -3.00 -1.12
CA LEU A 209 12.71 -3.04 0.17
C LEU A 209 12.66 -1.66 0.79
N LYS A 210 12.21 -1.58 2.04
CA LYS A 210 12.00 -0.33 2.76
C LYS A 210 12.52 -0.39 4.19
N ASN A 211 12.65 0.76 4.83
CA ASN A 211 12.74 0.81 6.28
C ASN A 211 11.32 0.76 6.88
N LEU A 212 11.23 0.54 8.19
CA LEU A 212 9.94 0.43 8.87
C LEU A 212 9.18 1.76 8.96
N GLN A 213 9.89 2.88 8.83
CA GLN A 213 9.29 4.21 8.79
C GLN A 213 8.68 4.53 7.42
N LEU A 214 8.84 3.66 6.42
CA LEU A 214 8.42 3.82 5.02
C LEU A 214 8.97 5.07 4.30
N ASP A 215 9.76 5.87 5.00
CA ASP A 215 10.44 7.06 4.52
C ASP A 215 11.69 6.76 3.68
N GLY A 216 12.30 7.82 3.15
CA GLY A 216 13.56 7.75 2.42
C GLY A 216 13.47 7.05 1.06
N ASP A 217 14.64 6.74 0.51
CA ASP A 217 14.76 6.13 -0.82
C ASP A 217 14.10 4.75 -0.83
N THR A 218 13.18 4.55 -1.75
CA THR A 218 12.74 3.21 -2.12
C THR A 218 13.86 2.56 -2.91
N HIS A 219 14.27 1.35 -2.54
CA HIS A 219 15.17 0.57 -3.38
C HIS A 219 14.33 -0.40 -4.20
N PRO A 220 13.87 0.00 -5.41
CA PRO A 220 13.30 -0.97 -6.33
C PRO A 220 14.41 -1.94 -6.73
N PRO A 221 14.09 -3.20 -7.02
CA PRO A 221 15.09 -4.18 -7.44
C PRO A 221 15.78 -3.84 -8.79
N THR A 222 15.47 -2.72 -9.45
CA THR A 222 15.82 -2.42 -10.84
C THR A 222 16.84 -1.31 -11.07
N GLU A 223 17.31 -0.56 -10.08
CA GLU A 223 18.32 0.49 -10.36
C GLU A 223 19.76 -0.06 -10.29
N ALA A 224 20.29 -0.36 -11.48
CA ALA A 224 21.74 -0.44 -11.69
C ALA A 224 22.35 0.94 -11.44
N PHE A 225 23.19 1.06 -10.42
CA PHE A 225 23.99 2.25 -10.19
C PHE A 225 25.02 2.41 -11.33
N GLU A 226 24.92 3.48 -12.12
CA GLU A 226 26.08 4.03 -12.81
C GLU A 226 26.93 4.79 -11.76
N THR A 227 27.85 4.07 -11.11
CA THR A 227 28.86 4.71 -10.27
C THR A 227 29.93 5.35 -11.15
N THR A 228 30.11 6.65 -11.07
CA THR A 228 31.37 7.26 -11.51
C THR A 228 32.44 7.00 -10.44
N ASN A 229 33.53 6.39 -10.92
CA ASN A 229 34.83 6.12 -10.28
C ASN A 229 34.99 4.93 -9.33
N ASP A 230 35.53 3.87 -9.95
CA ASP A 230 36.62 2.99 -9.54
C ASP A 230 36.46 2.06 -8.32
N ALA A 231 36.42 0.78 -8.69
CA ALA A 231 36.93 -0.40 -7.98
C ALA A 231 35.93 -1.39 -7.37
N TYR A 232 34.69 -1.53 -7.84
CA TYR A 232 33.88 -2.73 -7.58
C TYR A 232 32.91 -3.02 -8.73
N THR A 233 33.39 -3.77 -9.72
CA THR A 233 32.58 -4.24 -10.86
C THR A 233 32.02 -5.63 -10.54
N GLU A 234 30.80 -5.73 -10.01
CA GLU A 234 30.02 -6.97 -10.08
C GLU A 234 28.54 -6.68 -10.36
N LEU A 235 28.03 -7.39 -11.36
CA LEU A 235 26.71 -7.29 -11.97
C LEU A 235 25.58 -7.48 -10.94
N PHE A 236 24.61 -6.57 -10.94
CA PHE A 236 23.38 -6.67 -10.16
C PHE A 236 22.36 -7.54 -10.90
N SER A 237 21.95 -8.66 -10.31
CA SER A 237 20.71 -9.34 -10.68
C SER A 237 19.60 -8.88 -9.74
N SER A 238 18.60 -8.23 -10.31
CA SER A 238 17.32 -7.83 -9.70
C SER A 238 16.59 -9.02 -9.06
N CYS A 239 15.57 -8.77 -8.23
CA CYS A 239 14.60 -9.80 -7.79
C CYS A 239 13.73 -10.35 -8.95
N ASP A 240 14.22 -10.21 -10.19
CA ASP A 240 13.56 -10.56 -11.43
C ASP A 240 13.69 -12.06 -11.69
N THR A 241 12.58 -12.76 -11.49
CA THR A 241 12.36 -14.08 -12.07
C THR A 241 11.21 -14.05 -13.07
N SER A 242 11.32 -13.22 -14.11
CA SER A 242 10.72 -13.45 -15.44
C SER A 242 9.19 -13.52 -15.58
N GLN A 243 8.40 -13.02 -14.64
CA GLN A 243 6.95 -12.85 -14.82
C GLN A 243 6.51 -11.43 -14.48
N THR A 244 6.57 -10.54 -15.48
CA THR A 244 5.92 -9.23 -15.42
C THR A 244 4.41 -9.42 -15.47
N ILE A 245 3.72 -9.22 -14.34
CA ILE A 245 2.27 -9.01 -14.32
C ILE A 245 2.02 -7.58 -14.81
N ASP A 246 1.20 -7.43 -15.85
CA ASP A 246 0.86 -6.13 -16.40
C ASP A 246 -0.09 -5.37 -15.44
N HIS A 247 0.49 -4.45 -14.66
CA HIS A 247 -0.23 -3.60 -13.72
C HIS A 247 -1.25 -2.68 -14.42
N ASP A 248 -1.03 -2.30 -15.68
CA ASP A 248 -1.95 -1.42 -16.40
C ASP A 248 -3.32 -2.07 -16.58
N THR A 249 -3.39 -3.39 -16.77
CA THR A 249 -4.68 -4.09 -16.95
C THR A 249 -5.58 -4.07 -15.71
N THR A 250 -4.99 -3.96 -14.51
CA THR A 250 -5.76 -3.89 -13.25
C THR A 250 -6.37 -2.49 -13.05
N PHE A 251 -5.66 -1.46 -13.50
CA PHE A 251 -6.01 -0.05 -13.30
C PHE A 251 -6.51 0.66 -14.56
N SER A 252 -6.58 0.00 -15.72
CA SER A 252 -7.06 0.62 -16.95
C SER A 252 -8.56 0.92 -16.87
N ALA A 253 -8.90 2.19 -16.71
CA ALA A 253 -10.13 2.76 -17.23
C ALA A 253 -9.84 3.26 -18.65
N ALA A 254 -10.64 2.86 -19.65
CA ALA A 254 -10.42 3.23 -21.05
C ALA A 254 -10.29 4.77 -21.20
N ALA A 255 -9.10 5.25 -21.56
CA ALA A 255 -8.87 6.59 -22.08
C ALA A 255 -7.63 6.62 -23.00
N GLU A 256 -7.82 7.12 -24.22
CA GLU A 256 -6.85 7.18 -25.32
C GLU A 256 -5.65 8.13 -25.04
N PRO A 257 -4.50 7.93 -25.71
CA PRO A 257 -3.29 8.68 -25.42
C PRO A 257 -3.24 10.02 -26.18
N SER A 258 -2.95 11.11 -25.49
CA SER A 258 -2.35 12.29 -26.12
C SER A 258 -1.19 12.82 -25.30
N LEU A 259 0.01 12.63 -25.84
CA LEU A 259 1.30 13.14 -25.39
C LEU A 259 1.34 14.67 -25.39
N VAL A 260 1.87 15.29 -24.32
CA VAL A 260 2.57 16.59 -24.41
C VAL A 260 3.71 16.67 -23.39
N ASN A 261 4.92 16.96 -23.89
CA ASN A 261 6.13 17.30 -23.15
C ASN A 261 6.03 18.68 -22.48
N ALA A 262 6.56 18.83 -21.25
CA ALA A 262 7.15 20.10 -20.80
C ALA A 262 8.13 19.93 -19.63
N LYS A 263 9.37 20.39 -19.84
CA LYS A 263 10.39 20.67 -18.82
C LYS A 263 10.06 21.97 -18.09
N THR A 264 10.33 22.06 -16.78
CA THR A 264 11.05 23.18 -16.14
C THR A 264 11.31 22.90 -14.66
N ALA A 265 12.51 23.27 -14.19
CA ALA A 265 12.98 23.12 -12.83
C ALA A 265 12.75 24.42 -12.03
N TYR A 266 12.41 24.28 -10.75
CA TYR A 266 12.56 25.32 -9.73
C TYR A 266 13.19 24.69 -8.48
N GLU A 267 14.31 25.25 -8.05
CA GLU A 267 14.94 25.02 -6.74
C GLU A 267 14.20 25.83 -5.68
N TYR A 268 13.93 25.24 -4.50
CA TYR A 268 13.97 25.95 -3.22
C TYR A 268 14.19 24.97 -2.06
N THR A 269 14.98 25.45 -1.11
CA THR A 269 15.48 24.81 0.11
C THR A 269 14.52 24.98 1.29
N GLY A 270 14.43 23.97 2.16
CA GLY A 270 14.04 24.19 3.56
C GLY A 270 13.20 23.10 4.23
N TRP A 271 13.83 22.46 5.24
CA TRP A 271 13.25 21.82 6.43
C TRP A 271 12.63 20.42 6.25
N TRP A 272 13.47 19.42 6.51
CA TRP A 272 13.12 17.99 6.56
C TRP A 272 12.58 17.63 7.95
N LYS A 273 11.28 17.28 8.02
CA LYS A 273 10.69 16.55 9.15
C LYS A 273 9.43 15.85 8.65
N TRP A 274 9.63 14.71 8.00
CA TRP A 274 8.77 14.24 6.91
C TRP A 274 9.26 12.85 6.48
N TRP A 275 8.46 11.82 6.20
CA TRP A 275 7.00 11.66 6.10
C TRP A 275 6.68 10.14 6.09
N VAL A 276 5.50 9.82 6.62
CA VAL A 276 4.61 8.64 6.52
C VAL A 276 5.19 7.27 6.22
#